data_AF-U6DXQ4-F1
#
_entry.id   AF-U6DXQ4-F1
#
_cell.length_a   1.000
_cell.length_b   1.000
_cell.length_c   1.000
_cell.angle_alpha   90.00
_cell.angle_beta   90.00
_cell.angle_gamma   90.00
#
_symmetry.space_group_name_H-M   'P 1'
#
loop_
_entity.id
_entity.type
_entity.pdbx_description
1 polymer ?
#
loop_
_entity_poly.entity_id
_entity_poly.type
_entity_poly.pdbx_seq_one_letter_code
_entity_poly.pdbx_strand_id
1 'polypeptide(L)'
;AHEMGHNMGINHDNDHPSCADGLHIMSGEWIKGQNLGDVSWSRCSKEDLERFLRSKASNCLLQTNPQSVNSVMVPSKLPGMTYTADEQCQILFGPLASFCQEMQHVICTGLWCRVEGEKECRTKLDPPMDGTDCDTGKWCKAGECTSRTL
;
A
#
# COMPACT_ATOMS: atom_id res chain seq x y z
N ALA A 1 4.68 3.51 -4.80
CA ALA A 1 4.39 3.02 -6.17
C ALA A 1 4.16 4.20 -7.13
N HIS A 2 3.23 5.09 -6.81
CA HIS A 2 2.89 6.29 -7.57
C HIS A 2 4.09 7.04 -8.19
N GLU A 3 5.00 7.55 -7.35
CA GLU A 3 6.18 8.31 -7.84
C GLU A 3 7.12 7.51 -8.75
N MET A 4 7.19 6.19 -8.54
CA MET A 4 7.96 5.33 -9.44
C MET A 4 7.27 5.19 -10.80
N GLY A 5 5.94 5.22 -10.84
CA GLY A 5 5.17 5.29 -12.08
C GLY A 5 5.53 6.52 -12.91
N HIS A 6 5.65 7.70 -12.28
CA HIS A 6 6.10 8.92 -12.97
C HIS A 6 7.52 8.80 -13.53
N ASN A 7 8.45 8.19 -12.80
CA ASN A 7 9.80 7.90 -13.33
C ASN A 7 9.77 6.98 -14.57
N MET A 8 8.71 6.18 -14.73
CA MET A 8 8.48 5.30 -15.88
C MET A 8 7.51 5.91 -16.90
N GLY A 9 7.32 7.24 -16.89
CA GLY A 9 6.53 7.96 -17.90
C GLY A 9 5.02 7.78 -17.79
N ILE A 10 4.51 7.31 -16.65
CA ILE A 10 3.08 7.19 -16.38
C ILE A 10 2.54 8.54 -15.89
N ASN A 11 1.50 9.06 -16.53
CA ASN A 11 0.82 10.30 -16.08
C ASN A 11 -0.24 10.00 -15.01
N HIS A 12 -0.84 11.05 -14.45
CA HIS A 12 -1.98 10.83 -13.58
C HIS A 12 -3.16 10.27 -14.38
N ASP A 13 -3.97 9.43 -13.75
CA ASP A 13 -5.18 8.89 -14.36
C ASP A 13 -6.20 9.99 -14.69
N ASN A 14 -6.18 11.12 -13.97
CA ASN A 14 -7.01 12.30 -14.25
C ASN A 14 -6.67 13.00 -15.57
N ASP A 15 -5.46 12.78 -16.11
CA ASP A 15 -5.06 13.29 -17.42
C ASP A 15 -5.66 12.45 -18.57
N HIS A 16 -6.25 11.29 -18.23
CA HIS A 16 -6.91 10.38 -19.16
C HIS A 16 -8.41 10.28 -18.84
N PRO A 17 -9.31 10.88 -19.65
CA PRO A 17 -10.74 10.91 -19.34
C PRO A 17 -11.40 9.55 -19.10
N SER A 18 -10.85 8.47 -19.68
CA SER A 18 -11.34 7.10 -19.51
C SER A 18 -10.92 6.42 -18.21
N CYS A 19 -9.96 6.98 -17.46
CA CYS A 19 -9.43 6.40 -16.22
C CYS A 19 -9.54 7.34 -15.01
N ALA A 20 -10.20 8.50 -15.15
CA ALA A 20 -10.35 9.50 -14.09
C ALA A 20 -11.41 9.11 -13.03
N ASP A 21 -11.34 7.89 -12.50
CA ASP A 21 -12.27 7.35 -11.50
C ASP A 21 -11.76 7.47 -10.05
N GLY A 22 -10.48 7.82 -9.87
CA GLY A 22 -9.86 8.01 -8.56
C GLY A 22 -9.56 6.72 -7.79
N LEU A 23 -9.60 5.55 -8.46
CA LEU A 23 -9.50 4.23 -7.80
C LEU A 23 -8.09 3.62 -7.87
N HIS A 24 -7.23 4.13 -8.75
CA HIS A 24 -5.99 3.49 -9.16
C HIS A 24 -4.75 4.20 -8.65
N ILE A 25 -3.61 3.50 -8.62
CA ILE A 25 -2.33 3.99 -8.06
C ILE A 25 -1.94 5.37 -8.59
N MET A 26 -2.27 5.71 -9.84
CA MET A 26 -1.92 6.98 -10.48
C MET A 26 -3.02 8.04 -10.43
N SER A 27 -4.04 7.87 -9.58
CA SER A 27 -4.97 8.95 -9.25
C SER A 27 -4.20 10.18 -8.74
N GLY A 28 -4.51 11.36 -9.29
CA GLY A 28 -3.92 12.65 -8.86
C GLY A 28 -4.43 13.13 -7.51
N GLU A 29 -5.51 12.51 -7.00
CA GLU A 29 -5.99 12.69 -5.64
C GLU A 29 -5.68 11.46 -4.79
N TRP A 30 -5.44 11.66 -3.49
CA TRP A 30 -5.23 10.56 -2.56
C TRP A 30 -6.49 9.70 -2.46
N ILE A 31 -6.35 8.41 -2.72
CA ILE A 31 -7.41 7.40 -2.70
C ILE A 31 -7.82 7.11 -1.22
N LYS A 32 -8.35 8.10 -0.48
CA LYS A 32 -8.70 7.89 0.94
C LYS A 32 -9.95 7.04 1.07
N GLY A 33 -9.89 5.99 1.89
CA GLY A 33 -11.08 5.29 2.38
C GLY A 33 -11.88 4.50 1.34
N GLN A 34 -11.37 4.35 0.11
CA GLN A 34 -11.97 3.51 -0.92
C GLN A 34 -11.26 2.15 -0.90
N ASN A 35 -11.61 1.31 0.08
CA ASN A 35 -11.22 -0.11 0.15
C ASN A 35 -9.79 -0.39 -0.38
N LEU A 36 -8.82 0.35 0.17
CA LEU A 36 -7.41 0.40 -0.25
C LEU A 36 -6.66 -0.94 -0.12
N GLY A 37 -7.36 -2.00 0.28
CA GLY A 37 -6.81 -3.33 0.33
C GLY A 37 -6.29 -3.80 -1.03
N ASP A 38 -6.95 -3.44 -2.13
CA ASP A 38 -6.63 -3.94 -3.46
C ASP A 38 -6.45 -2.80 -4.48
N VAL A 39 -5.55 -1.86 -4.20
CA VAL A 39 -5.25 -0.78 -5.16
C VAL A 39 -4.52 -1.36 -6.36
N SER A 40 -5.06 -1.13 -7.56
CA SER A 40 -4.49 -1.61 -8.82
C SER A 40 -3.99 -0.46 -9.70
N TRP A 41 -3.25 -0.80 -10.75
CA TRP A 41 -2.95 0.10 -11.85
C TRP A 41 -4.14 0.17 -12.81
N SER A 42 -4.42 1.34 -13.36
CA SER A 42 -5.47 1.52 -14.37
C SER A 42 -5.03 0.97 -15.73
N ARG A 43 -5.99 0.89 -16.67
CA ARG A 43 -5.66 0.61 -18.07
C ARG A 43 -4.78 1.70 -18.70
N CYS A 44 -5.02 2.97 -18.38
CA CYS A 44 -4.25 4.09 -18.91
C CYS A 44 -2.80 4.08 -18.39
N SER A 45 -2.63 3.75 -17.10
CA SER A 45 -1.31 3.55 -16.49
C SER A 45 -0.49 2.49 -17.22
N LYS A 46 -1.13 1.36 -17.56
CA LYS A 46 -0.50 0.29 -18.34
C LYS A 46 -0.09 0.75 -19.74
N GLU A 47 -0.98 1.46 -20.44
CA GLU A 47 -0.72 1.95 -21.80
C GLU A 47 0.44 2.97 -21.83
N ASP A 48 0.53 3.85 -20.83
CA ASP A 48 1.64 4.79 -20.67
C ASP A 48 2.97 4.07 -20.39
N LEU A 49 2.97 3.10 -19.47
CA LEU A 49 4.15 2.29 -19.17
C LEU A 49 4.65 1.53 -20.41
N GLU A 50 3.74 0.92 -21.17
CA GLU A 50 4.08 0.24 -22.42
C GLU A 50 4.69 1.20 -23.45
N ARG A 51 4.24 2.45 -23.52
CA ARG A 51 4.81 3.48 -24.40
C ARG A 51 6.22 3.85 -23.94
N PHE A 52 6.43 4.03 -22.64
CA PHE A 52 7.75 4.31 -22.08
C PHE A 52 8.75 3.19 -22.36
N LEU A 53 8.37 1.93 -22.12
CA LEU A 53 9.22 0.76 -22.35
C LEU A 53 9.57 0.55 -23.83
N ARG A 54 8.74 1.03 -24.76
CA ARG A 54 9.06 1.05 -26.21
C ARG A 54 9.97 2.20 -26.61
N SER A 55 10.19 3.18 -25.73
CA SER A 55 11.02 4.35 -25.99
C SER A 55 12.49 4.12 -25.60
N LYS A 56 13.39 4.88 -26.22
CA LYS A 56 14.82 4.88 -25.87
C LYS A 56 15.10 5.36 -24.43
N ALA A 57 14.17 6.08 -23.81
CA ALA A 57 14.33 6.56 -22.43
C ALA A 57 14.40 5.41 -21.43
N SER A 58 13.81 4.25 -21.75
CA SER A 58 13.83 3.07 -20.89
C SER A 58 15.12 2.24 -20.97
N ASN A 59 16.06 2.58 -21.87
CA ASN A 59 17.26 1.76 -22.13
C ASN A 59 18.13 1.56 -20.88
N CYS A 60 18.08 2.46 -19.90
CA CYS A 60 18.81 2.31 -18.64
C CYS A 60 18.34 1.09 -17.83
N LEU A 61 17.11 0.64 -18.00
CA LEU A 61 16.53 -0.53 -17.32
C LEU A 61 17.05 -1.87 -17.87
N LEU A 62 17.71 -1.86 -19.04
CA LEU A 62 18.27 -3.07 -19.66
C LEU A 62 19.56 -3.54 -18.97
N GLN A 63 20.22 -2.64 -18.22
CA GLN A 63 21.44 -2.96 -17.49
C GLN A 63 21.09 -3.68 -16.19
N THR A 64 21.12 -5.01 -16.22
CA THR A 64 20.73 -5.89 -15.10
C THR A 64 21.94 -6.55 -14.43
N ASN A 65 23.09 -5.87 -14.36
CA ASN A 65 24.30 -6.47 -13.79
C ASN A 65 24.07 -6.90 -12.32
N PRO A 66 24.00 -8.21 -12.01
CA PRO A 66 23.73 -8.68 -10.66
C PRO A 66 24.89 -8.40 -9.69
N GLN A 67 26.08 -8.13 -10.23
CA GLN A 67 27.30 -7.94 -9.44
C GLN A 67 27.52 -6.49 -8.98
N SER A 68 26.75 -5.52 -9.52
CA SER A 68 26.89 -4.10 -9.17
C SER A 68 25.99 -3.64 -8.03
N VAL A 69 25.17 -4.53 -7.47
CA VAL A 69 24.16 -4.18 -6.47
C VAL A 69 24.44 -5.02 -5.24
N ASN A 70 24.70 -4.40 -4.09
CA ASN A 70 24.53 -5.05 -2.79
C ASN A 70 23.09 -5.58 -2.79
N SER A 71 22.91 -6.87 -3.11
CA SER A 71 21.59 -7.43 -3.36
C SER A 71 20.81 -7.37 -2.05
N VAL A 72 19.95 -6.37 -1.93
CA VAL A 72 19.01 -6.29 -0.82
C VAL A 72 17.99 -7.39 -1.05
N MET A 73 18.03 -8.43 -0.22
CA MET A 73 17.00 -9.46 -0.25
C MET A 73 15.68 -8.81 0.17
N VAL A 74 14.72 -8.81 -0.74
CA VAL A 74 13.35 -8.42 -0.41
C VAL A 74 12.76 -9.53 0.47
N PRO A 75 12.25 -9.21 1.67
CA PRO A 75 11.61 -10.20 2.53
C PRO A 75 10.47 -10.93 1.81
N SER A 76 10.43 -12.25 1.92
CA SER A 76 9.31 -13.05 1.38
C SER A 76 8.05 -12.98 2.24
N LYS A 77 8.19 -12.55 3.50
CA LYS A 77 7.08 -12.41 4.44
C LYS A 77 6.28 -11.16 4.12
N LEU A 78 4.96 -11.23 4.33
CA LEU A 78 4.11 -10.06 4.26
C LEU A 78 4.48 -9.06 5.37
N PRO A 79 4.43 -7.74 5.13
CA PRO A 79 4.90 -6.75 6.10
C PRO A 79 4.17 -6.80 7.44
N GLY A 80 2.87 -7.12 7.46
CA GLY A 80 2.08 -7.29 8.68
C GLY A 80 2.45 -8.53 9.51
N MET A 81 3.21 -9.48 8.94
CA MET A 81 3.85 -10.56 9.71
C MET A 81 5.12 -10.11 10.44
N THR A 82 5.63 -8.93 10.11
CA THR A 82 6.84 -8.33 10.69
C THR A 82 6.50 -7.21 11.66
N TYR A 83 5.47 -6.41 11.33
CA TYR A 83 5.01 -5.30 12.15
C TYR A 83 3.56 -5.51 12.58
N THR A 84 3.36 -5.63 13.89
CA THR A 84 2.05 -5.71 14.55
C THR A 84 1.22 -4.44 14.32
N ALA A 85 -0.09 -4.50 14.60
CA ALA A 85 -0.96 -3.32 14.52
C ALA A 85 -0.47 -2.17 15.44
N ASP A 86 0.07 -2.49 16.62
CA ASP A 86 0.66 -1.50 17.54
C ASP A 86 1.89 -0.81 16.92
N GLU A 87 2.83 -1.58 16.36
CA GLU A 87 4.02 -1.03 15.72
C GLU A 87 3.67 -0.17 14.49
N GLN A 88 2.65 -0.56 13.74
CA GLN A 88 2.12 0.25 12.65
C GLN A 88 1.54 1.58 13.16
N CYS A 89 0.79 1.55 14.27
CA CYS A 89 0.33 2.78 14.92
C CYS A 89 1.50 3.66 15.37
N GLN A 90 2.57 3.07 15.91
CA GLN A 90 3.76 3.81 16.33
C GLN A 90 4.48 4.48 15.16
N ILE A 91 4.57 3.80 14.02
CA ILE A 91 5.14 4.35 12.79
C ILE A 91 4.29 5.54 12.28
N LEU A 92 2.96 5.45 12.35
CA LEU A 92 2.07 6.46 11.79
C LEU A 92 1.86 7.68 12.69
N PHE A 93 1.79 7.48 14.01
CA PHE A 93 1.36 8.49 14.99
C PHE A 93 2.34 8.72 16.14
N GLY A 94 3.49 8.03 16.14
CA GLY A 94 4.56 8.20 17.13
C GLY A 94 4.56 7.12 18.23
N PRO A 95 5.63 7.05 19.04
CA PRO A 95 5.93 5.90 19.90
C PRO A 95 4.91 5.62 21.02
N LEU A 96 4.07 6.60 21.36
CA LEU A 96 3.00 6.45 22.36
C LEU A 96 1.67 6.00 21.76
N ALA A 97 1.63 5.68 20.46
CA ALA A 97 0.44 5.18 19.80
C ALA A 97 0.34 3.66 19.93
N SER A 98 -0.88 3.17 20.07
CA SER A 98 -1.23 1.74 20.08
C SER A 98 -2.51 1.51 19.27
N PHE A 99 -2.76 0.27 18.91
CA PHE A 99 -3.96 -0.14 18.20
C PHE A 99 -5.20 0.04 19.08
N CYS A 100 -6.24 0.62 18.49
CA CYS A 100 -7.51 0.86 19.15
C CYS A 100 -8.39 -0.41 19.11
N GLN A 101 -8.36 -1.19 20.19
CA GLN A 101 -9.09 -2.48 20.30
C GLN A 101 -10.60 -2.38 20.04
N GLU A 102 -11.22 -1.24 20.33
CA GLU A 102 -12.64 -0.97 20.04
C GLU A 102 -12.95 -1.06 18.52
N MET A 103 -11.93 -0.85 17.68
CA MET A 103 -12.02 -0.87 16.22
C MET A 103 -11.60 -2.22 15.60
N GLN A 104 -11.46 -3.29 16.41
CA GLN A 104 -11.10 -4.63 15.92
C GLN A 104 -11.98 -5.12 14.77
N HIS A 105 -13.28 -4.80 14.82
CA HIS A 105 -14.27 -5.22 13.84
C HIS A 105 -14.06 -4.63 12.42
N VAL A 106 -13.24 -3.58 12.29
CA VAL A 106 -12.88 -2.94 11.01
C VAL A 106 -11.37 -2.96 10.75
N ILE A 107 -10.60 -3.78 11.48
CA ILE A 107 -9.14 -3.76 11.44
C ILE A 107 -8.60 -3.88 10.01
N CYS A 108 -9.16 -4.74 9.16
CA CYS A 108 -8.62 -4.93 7.81
C CYS A 108 -9.03 -3.85 6.80
N THR A 109 -10.02 -3.01 7.10
CA THR A 109 -10.44 -1.91 6.22
C THR A 109 -9.88 -0.55 6.69
N GLY A 110 -9.42 -0.45 7.93
CA GLY A 110 -8.75 0.73 8.44
C GLY A 110 -7.95 0.46 9.71
N LEU A 111 -6.72 0.93 9.75
CA LEU A 111 -5.91 0.92 10.97
C LEU A 111 -6.28 2.11 11.85
N TRP A 112 -6.84 1.82 13.02
CA TRP A 112 -7.23 2.82 14.02
C TRP A 112 -6.30 2.76 15.22
N CYS A 113 -5.81 3.92 15.63
CA CYS A 113 -4.78 4.06 16.65
C CYS A 113 -5.24 5.03 17.74
N ARG A 114 -4.75 4.84 18.97
CA ARG A 114 -4.94 5.76 20.08
C ARG A 114 -3.58 6.13 20.65
N VAL A 115 -3.33 7.44 20.79
CA VAL A 115 -2.13 7.97 21.44
C VAL A 115 -2.40 8.05 22.95
N GLU A 116 -1.41 7.68 23.76
CA GLU A 116 -1.51 7.79 25.22
C GLU A 116 -1.94 9.21 25.65
N GLY A 117 -2.96 9.29 26.52
CA GLY A 117 -3.54 10.56 26.97
C GLY A 117 -4.67 11.10 26.09
N GLU A 118 -4.87 10.57 24.87
CA GLU A 118 -6.01 10.91 24.02
C GLU A 118 -7.19 9.95 24.26
N LYS A 119 -8.41 10.48 24.18
CA LYS A 119 -9.65 9.68 24.33
C LYS A 119 -10.13 9.09 23.01
N GLU A 120 -9.89 9.78 21.91
CA GLU A 120 -10.43 9.42 20.61
C GLU A 120 -9.42 8.59 19.82
N CYS A 121 -9.92 7.61 19.06
CA CYS A 121 -9.11 6.88 18.10
C CYS A 121 -8.99 7.67 16.79
N ARG A 122 -7.80 7.63 16.21
CA ARG A 122 -7.43 8.32 14.97
C ARG A 122 -7.04 7.32 13.90
N THR A 123 -7.21 7.70 12.64
CA THR A 123 -6.85 6.86 11.50
C THR A 123 -6.40 7.71 10.33
N LYS A 124 -5.60 7.13 9.43
CA LYS A 124 -5.31 7.72 8.11
C LYS A 124 -6.25 7.20 7.02
N LEU A 125 -7.22 6.35 7.39
CA LEU A 125 -8.17 5.66 6.49
C LEU A 125 -7.52 4.60 5.58
N ASP A 126 -6.28 4.24 5.87
CA ASP A 126 -5.57 3.15 5.21
C ASP A 126 -5.74 1.85 6.03
N PRO A 127 -5.92 0.68 5.38
CA PRO A 127 -5.88 -0.60 6.06
C PRO A 127 -4.47 -0.87 6.63
N PRO A 128 -4.35 -1.77 7.61
CA PRO A 128 -3.05 -2.24 8.06
C PRO A 128 -2.36 -3.01 6.94
N MET A 129 -1.06 -3.20 7.07
CA MET A 129 -0.29 -3.97 6.10
C MET A 129 -0.80 -5.40 5.99
N ASP A 130 -0.77 -5.95 4.78
CA ASP A 130 -1.07 -7.37 4.53
C ASP A 130 -0.27 -8.27 5.47
N GLY A 131 -0.94 -9.30 5.99
CA GLY A 131 -0.40 -10.23 6.98
C GLY A 131 -0.62 -9.83 8.44
N THR A 132 -1.20 -8.65 8.71
CA THR A 132 -1.54 -8.22 10.09
C THR A 132 -2.64 -9.10 10.67
N ASP A 133 -2.52 -9.49 11.93
CA ASP A 133 -3.50 -10.37 12.58
C ASP A 133 -4.83 -9.67 12.82
N CYS A 134 -5.93 -10.29 12.38
CA CYS A 134 -7.29 -9.77 12.53
C CYS A 134 -8.21 -10.66 13.37
N ASP A 135 -7.88 -11.95 13.50
CA ASP A 135 -8.60 -12.92 14.31
C ASP A 135 -7.70 -14.16 14.51
N THR A 136 -8.11 -15.08 15.36
CA THR A 136 -7.39 -16.34 15.61
C THR A 136 -7.23 -17.13 14.31
N GLY A 137 -6.00 -17.30 13.85
CA GLY A 137 -5.68 -18.02 12.61
C GLY A 137 -6.00 -17.26 11.33
N LYS A 138 -6.31 -15.96 11.41
CA LYS A 138 -6.63 -15.11 10.26
C LYS A 138 -5.71 -13.89 10.18
N TRP A 139 -5.64 -13.30 9.00
CA TRP A 139 -4.87 -12.08 8.75
C TRP A 139 -5.61 -11.15 7.79
N CYS A 140 -5.23 -9.88 7.79
CA CYS A 140 -5.65 -8.93 6.77
C CYS A 140 -4.90 -9.23 5.48
N LYS A 141 -5.63 -9.41 4.38
CA LYS A 141 -5.08 -9.50 3.04
C LYS A 141 -6.02 -8.81 2.08
N ALA A 142 -5.49 -7.87 1.31
CA ALA A 142 -6.28 -7.11 0.36
C ALA A 142 -7.53 -6.46 0.97
N GLY A 143 -7.42 -5.97 2.21
CA GLY A 143 -8.53 -5.29 2.91
C GLY A 143 -9.50 -6.23 3.63
N GLU A 144 -9.33 -7.55 3.51
CA GLU A 144 -10.24 -8.54 4.09
C GLU A 144 -9.57 -9.39 5.17
N CYS A 145 -10.33 -9.77 6.20
CA CYS A 145 -9.88 -10.71 7.22
C CYS A 145 -10.08 -12.14 6.74
N THR A 146 -9.01 -12.75 6.22
CA THR A 146 -9.05 -14.08 5.60
C THR A 146 -8.26 -15.11 6.41
N SER A 147 -8.62 -16.38 6.26
CA SER A 147 -7.88 -17.48 6.90
C SER A 147 -6.47 -17.56 6.34
N ARG A 148 -5.50 -17.87 7.20
CA ARG A 148 -4.13 -18.17 6.75
C ARG A 148 -4.18 -19.49 5.98
N THR A 149 -4.25 -19.43 4.65
CA THR A 149 -4.07 -20.61 3.82
C THR A 149 -2.65 -21.13 4.02
N LEU A 150 -2.53 -22.35 4.52
CA LEU A 150 -1.28 -23.11 4.58
C LEU A 150 -0.82 -23.52 3.19
#